data_AF-A0A1T4QER6-F1
#
_entry.id   AF-A0A1T4QER6-F1
#
_cell.length_a   1.000
_cell.length_b   1.000
_cell.length_c   1.000
_cell.angle_alpha   90.00
_cell.angle_beta   90.00
_cell.angle_gamma   90.00
#
_symmetry.space_group_name_H-M   'P 1'
#
loop_
_entity.id
_entity.type
_entity.pdbx_description
1 polymer ?
#
loop_
_entity_poly.entity_id
_entity_poly.type
_entity_poly.pdbx_seq_one_letter_code
_entity_poly.pdbx_strand_id
1 'polypeptide(L)'
;MPTNGLFVADVLDPNFSVELDETNAPVLVGTVSATTTDFVVTMYAYNASGDAKINFIDDAGKPVVGAPIATMGGQVGDAFSYDPPAIPGYVYNGGTVNGVLTDTLQVIDVVYTRVETKVTVSYVNEQGEKLQDDSVFTGKFGEVSSFKAPEISGYDLIQKDGENFTSTSKEIAVKHGESDQQVTLVYRNQVATTPVTPVPTPEPTPVTSTTEESKADQKEELPKTGTQETTTTQTTQNKAATPAKETALPKTGEKSNIALLAVGTAFVAMAAFVFKKKRETKEV
;
A
#
# COMPACT_ATOMS: atom_id res chain seq x y z
N MET A 1 47.48 -9.13 -10.28
CA MET A 1 46.50 -10.24 -10.24
C MET A 1 45.31 -9.73 -9.47
N PRO A 2 44.07 -9.90 -9.93
CA PRO A 2 42.93 -9.58 -9.08
C PRO A 2 42.99 -10.48 -7.84
N THR A 3 42.88 -9.88 -6.66
CA THR A 3 43.05 -10.57 -5.38
C THR A 3 41.82 -11.39 -4.99
N ASN A 4 40.70 -11.19 -5.69
CA ASN A 4 39.39 -11.72 -5.33
C ASN A 4 38.71 -12.40 -6.53
N GLY A 5 39.50 -12.96 -7.47
CA GLY A 5 39.00 -13.44 -8.76
C GLY A 5 38.89 -14.96 -8.89
N LEU A 6 38.10 -15.42 -9.86
CA LEU A 6 38.13 -16.82 -10.29
C LEU A 6 39.35 -17.04 -11.19
N PHE A 7 40.20 -18.00 -10.84
CA PHE A 7 41.31 -18.44 -11.67
C PHE A 7 40.90 -19.64 -12.51
N VAL A 8 41.11 -19.56 -13.82
CA VAL A 8 40.96 -20.69 -14.75
C VAL A 8 42.31 -20.90 -15.41
N ALA A 9 42.83 -22.13 -15.36
CA ALA A 9 44.08 -22.47 -16.01
C ALA A 9 43.82 -23.44 -17.17
N ASP A 10 44.46 -23.18 -18.30
CA ASP A 10 44.60 -24.14 -19.38
C ASP A 10 46.02 -24.70 -19.34
N VAL A 11 46.12 -26.01 -19.05
CA VAL A 11 47.37 -26.73 -18.92
C VAL A 11 47.41 -27.79 -20.02
N LEU A 12 48.28 -27.57 -21.01
CA LEU A 12 48.37 -28.42 -22.20
C LEU A 12 49.10 -29.75 -21.93
N ASP A 13 49.90 -29.84 -20.85
CA ASP A 13 50.58 -31.06 -20.43
C ASP A 13 49.81 -31.75 -19.28
N PRO A 14 49.31 -32.98 -19.47
CA PRO A 14 48.52 -33.69 -18.45
C PRO A 14 49.31 -34.05 -17.18
N ASN A 15 50.64 -33.91 -17.17
CA ASN A 15 51.47 -34.14 -15.98
C ASN A 15 51.51 -32.95 -15.02
N PHE A 16 50.87 -31.84 -15.39
CA PHE A 16 50.79 -30.62 -14.60
C PHE A 16 49.32 -30.22 -14.37
N SER A 17 49.06 -29.54 -13.27
CA SER A 17 47.77 -28.97 -12.91
C SER A 17 47.98 -27.70 -12.11
N VAL A 18 47.02 -26.79 -12.16
CA VAL A 18 47.03 -25.60 -11.30
C VAL A 18 46.09 -25.87 -10.13
N GLU A 19 46.64 -25.78 -8.92
CA GLU A 19 45.92 -25.89 -7.66
C GLU A 19 45.93 -24.54 -6.94
N LEU A 20 45.13 -24.37 -5.89
CA LEU A 20 45.16 -23.18 -5.03
C LEU A 20 45.88 -23.53 -3.71
N ASP A 21 46.78 -22.67 -3.26
CA ASP A 21 47.41 -22.80 -1.95
C ASP A 21 46.50 -22.34 -0.80
N GLU A 22 47.01 -22.37 0.44
CA GLU A 22 46.30 -21.97 1.66
C GLU A 22 45.89 -20.48 1.69
N THR A 23 46.44 -19.66 0.78
CA THR A 23 46.09 -18.25 0.60
C THR A 23 45.17 -18.01 -0.59
N ASN A 24 44.68 -19.07 -1.24
CA ASN A 24 43.97 -19.06 -2.52
C ASN A 24 44.79 -18.52 -3.70
N ALA A 25 46.12 -18.55 -3.62
CA ALA A 25 46.98 -18.20 -4.75
C ALA A 25 47.17 -19.43 -5.67
N PRO A 26 47.15 -19.25 -7.00
CA PRO A 26 47.34 -20.36 -7.94
C PRO A 26 48.80 -20.84 -7.92
N VAL A 27 48.99 -22.14 -7.72
CA VAL A 27 50.28 -22.84 -7.72
C VAL A 27 50.27 -23.94 -8.76
N LEU A 28 51.35 -24.05 -9.53
CA LEU A 28 51.54 -25.13 -10.47
C LEU A 28 52.09 -26.37 -9.77
N VAL A 29 51.39 -27.50 -9.90
CA VAL A 29 51.77 -28.79 -9.31
C VAL A 29 51.94 -29.81 -10.44
N GLY A 30 53.00 -30.61 -10.39
CA GLY A 30 53.25 -31.63 -11.41
C GLY A 30 54.57 -32.36 -11.24
N THR A 31 54.81 -33.33 -12.13
CA THR A 31 56.07 -34.11 -12.14
C THR A 31 56.93 -33.72 -13.32
N VAL A 32 58.21 -33.42 -13.04
CA VAL A 32 59.21 -33.18 -14.07
C VAL A 32 59.98 -34.47 -14.34
N SER A 33 60.13 -34.81 -15.61
CA SER A 33 60.85 -35.99 -16.09
C SER A 33 61.95 -35.59 -17.07
N ALA A 34 62.86 -36.53 -17.38
CA ALA A 34 63.91 -36.30 -18.38
C ALA A 34 63.36 -36.06 -19.82
N THR A 35 62.07 -36.34 -20.06
CA THR A 35 61.38 -36.08 -21.33
C THR A 35 60.48 -34.85 -21.29
N THR A 36 60.39 -34.16 -20.15
CA THR A 36 59.61 -32.93 -20.03
C THR A 36 60.27 -31.83 -20.86
N THR A 37 59.56 -31.34 -21.87
CA THR A 37 59.95 -30.19 -22.69
C THR A 37 59.43 -28.88 -22.08
N ASP A 38 59.63 -27.76 -22.77
CA ASP A 38 58.95 -26.51 -22.46
C ASP A 38 57.42 -26.75 -22.45
N PHE A 39 56.76 -26.23 -21.43
CA PHE A 39 55.30 -26.21 -21.33
C PHE A 39 54.82 -24.78 -21.08
N VAL A 40 53.62 -24.46 -21.57
CA VAL A 40 52.98 -23.15 -21.39
C VAL A 40 51.73 -23.34 -20.56
N VAL A 41 51.63 -22.58 -19.47
CA VAL A 41 50.40 -22.48 -18.67
C VAL A 41 49.77 -21.13 -18.99
N THR A 42 48.53 -21.15 -19.49
CA THR A 42 47.77 -19.91 -19.66
C THR A 42 46.79 -19.79 -18.51
N MET A 43 46.94 -18.73 -17.71
CA MET A 43 46.07 -18.45 -16.57
C MET A 43 45.16 -17.27 -16.88
N TYR A 44 43.86 -17.51 -16.79
CA TYR A 44 42.81 -16.50 -16.89
C TYR A 44 42.38 -16.10 -15.48
N ALA A 45 42.35 -14.80 -15.21
CA ALA A 45 41.83 -14.25 -13.97
C ALA A 45 40.60 -13.40 -14.27
N TYR A 46 39.47 -13.73 -13.64
CA TYR A 46 38.22 -12.98 -13.75
C TYR A 46 37.96 -12.26 -12.44
N ASN A 47 37.65 -10.96 -12.49
CA ASN A 47 37.26 -10.22 -11.30
C ASN A 47 35.94 -10.77 -10.75
N ALA A 48 35.84 -11.02 -9.44
CA ALA A 48 34.54 -11.29 -8.83
C ALA A 48 33.63 -10.08 -8.98
N SER A 49 32.34 -10.35 -9.19
CA SER A 49 31.30 -9.33 -9.15
C SER A 49 30.74 -9.17 -7.74
N GLY A 50 30.48 -7.93 -7.35
CA GLY A 50 29.78 -7.59 -6.12
C GLY A 50 28.49 -6.82 -6.43
N ASP A 51 27.51 -6.94 -5.53
CA ASP A 51 26.24 -6.23 -5.62
C ASP A 51 25.89 -5.54 -4.30
N ALA A 52 25.30 -4.36 -4.41
CA ALA A 52 24.66 -3.65 -3.31
C ALA A 52 23.21 -3.33 -3.66
N LYS A 53 22.36 -3.27 -2.64
CA LYS A 53 20.95 -2.86 -2.73
C LYS A 53 20.66 -1.77 -1.71
N ILE A 54 20.01 -0.69 -2.16
CA ILE A 54 19.44 0.30 -1.26
C ILE A 54 17.99 -0.08 -0.94
N ASN A 55 17.65 -0.13 0.35
CA ASN A 55 16.27 -0.19 0.82
C ASN A 55 15.85 1.19 1.33
N PHE A 56 14.68 1.64 0.93
CA PHE A 56 14.09 2.88 1.41
C PHE A 56 13.07 2.55 2.50
N ILE A 57 13.35 2.98 3.74
CA ILE A 57 12.48 2.76 4.89
C ILE A 57 12.09 4.08 5.55
N ASP A 58 10.92 4.12 6.18
CA ASP A 58 10.48 5.26 6.97
C ASP A 58 11.07 5.22 8.39
N ASP A 59 10.78 6.25 9.18
CA ASP A 59 11.17 6.38 10.58
C ASP A 59 10.61 5.28 11.50
N ALA A 60 9.65 4.48 11.01
CA ALA A 60 9.09 3.31 11.69
C ALA A 60 9.59 1.98 11.10
N GLY A 61 10.58 2.00 10.20
CA GLY A 61 11.14 0.83 9.53
C GLY A 61 10.25 0.21 8.45
N LYS A 62 9.18 0.90 8.02
CA LYS A 62 8.28 0.44 6.95
C LYS A 62 8.81 0.86 5.57
N PRO A 63 8.53 0.11 4.50
CA PRO A 63 8.93 0.51 3.15
C PRO A 63 8.34 1.88 2.75
N VAL A 64 9.17 2.74 2.18
CA VAL A 64 8.74 4.04 1.64
C VAL A 64 7.92 3.83 0.37
N VAL A 65 6.67 4.29 0.39
CA VAL A 65 5.76 4.18 -0.75
C VAL A 65 6.23 5.12 -1.88
N GLY A 66 6.33 4.58 -3.09
CA GLY A 66 6.78 5.35 -4.27
C GLY A 66 8.30 5.44 -4.43
N ALA A 67 9.07 4.81 -3.54
CA ALA A 67 10.51 4.71 -3.70
C ALA A 67 10.91 3.83 -4.90
N PRO A 68 12.01 4.16 -5.62
CA PRO A 68 12.51 3.31 -6.69
C PRO A 68 13.20 2.05 -6.15
N ILE A 69 13.44 1.10 -7.06
CA ILE A 69 14.39 0.01 -6.80
C ILE A 69 15.79 0.53 -7.14
N ALA A 70 16.74 0.40 -6.21
CA ALA A 70 18.11 0.84 -6.40
C ALA A 70 19.10 -0.29 -6.10
N THR A 71 19.85 -0.68 -7.13
CA THR A 71 20.88 -1.72 -7.11
C THR A 71 22.15 -1.21 -7.79
N MET A 72 23.30 -1.56 -7.23
CA MET A 72 24.61 -1.18 -7.75
C MET A 72 25.40 -2.46 -7.91
N GLY A 73 25.82 -2.74 -9.14
CA GLY A 73 26.64 -3.89 -9.48
C GLY A 73 27.97 -3.43 -10.05
N GLY A 74 29.00 -4.23 -9.84
CA GLY A 74 30.36 -3.92 -10.28
C GLY A 74 31.33 -5.02 -9.88
N GLN A 75 32.62 -4.74 -9.98
CA GLN A 75 33.65 -5.63 -9.48
C GLN A 75 33.80 -5.45 -7.98
N VAL A 76 34.18 -6.52 -7.28
CA VAL A 76 34.55 -6.43 -5.86
C VAL A 76 35.70 -5.43 -5.72
N GLY A 77 35.54 -4.47 -4.81
CA GLY A 77 36.47 -3.36 -4.62
C GLY A 77 36.10 -2.08 -5.36
N ASP A 78 35.13 -2.09 -6.28
CA ASP A 78 34.64 -0.88 -6.91
C ASP A 78 33.92 0.00 -5.89
N ALA A 79 34.24 1.29 -5.90
CA ALA A 79 33.50 2.28 -5.13
C ALA A 79 32.18 2.61 -5.82
N PHE A 80 31.13 2.79 -5.04
CA PHE A 80 29.85 3.32 -5.51
C PHE A 80 29.43 4.55 -4.71
N SER A 81 28.62 5.37 -5.37
CA SER A 81 28.00 6.56 -4.82
C SER A 81 26.55 6.61 -5.29
N TYR A 82 25.65 6.89 -4.36
CA TYR A 82 24.21 6.94 -4.62
C TYR A 82 23.62 8.16 -3.91
N ASP A 83 22.98 9.04 -4.68
CA ASP A 83 22.24 10.19 -4.17
C ASP A 83 20.76 9.81 -4.02
N PRO A 84 20.23 9.68 -2.79
CA PRO A 84 18.83 9.30 -2.59
C PRO A 84 17.88 10.36 -3.17
N PRO A 85 16.86 9.95 -3.94
CA PRO A 85 15.98 10.88 -4.64
C PRO A 85 14.98 11.56 -3.68
N ALA A 86 14.40 12.67 -4.11
CA ALA A 86 13.20 13.20 -3.45
C ALA A 86 12.01 12.25 -3.67
N ILE A 87 11.25 11.97 -2.61
CA ILE A 87 10.08 11.09 -2.65
C ILE A 87 8.87 11.85 -2.09
N PRO A 88 7.75 11.97 -2.84
CA PRO A 88 6.57 12.71 -2.39
C PRO A 88 6.04 12.23 -1.04
N GLY A 89 5.77 13.17 -0.12
CA GLY A 89 5.33 12.88 1.24
C GLY A 89 6.42 12.44 2.23
N TYR A 90 7.68 12.38 1.80
CA TYR A 90 8.82 12.01 2.62
C TYR A 90 9.97 13.01 2.48
N VAL A 91 10.79 13.12 3.53
CA VAL A 91 11.99 13.95 3.58
C VAL A 91 13.19 13.07 3.89
N TYR A 92 14.22 13.17 3.06
CA TYR A 92 15.52 12.60 3.34
C TYR A 92 16.45 13.69 3.86
N ASN A 93 16.97 13.50 5.07
CA ASN A 93 17.88 14.43 5.73
C ASN A 93 19.34 13.94 5.74
N GLY A 94 19.61 12.79 5.10
CA GLY A 94 20.98 12.29 4.94
C GLY A 94 21.67 12.89 3.72
N GLY A 95 22.91 12.48 3.50
CA GLY A 95 23.69 12.84 2.31
C GLY A 95 23.78 11.70 1.30
N THR A 96 24.72 11.83 0.38
CA THR A 96 25.12 10.77 -0.55
C THR A 96 25.53 9.51 0.21
N VAL A 97 25.00 8.37 -0.20
CA VAL A 97 25.40 7.04 0.28
C VAL A 97 26.63 6.61 -0.51
N ASN A 98 27.73 6.33 0.19
CA ASN A 98 28.98 5.87 -0.42
C ASN A 98 29.35 4.50 0.14
N GLY A 99 29.99 3.67 -0.67
CA GLY A 99 30.48 2.38 -0.23
C GLY A 99 31.43 1.75 -1.25
N VAL A 100 31.86 0.53 -0.92
CA VAL A 100 32.73 -0.29 -1.76
C VAL A 100 32.10 -1.67 -1.86
N LEU A 101 31.99 -2.18 -3.09
CA LEU A 101 31.37 -3.47 -3.35
C LEU A 101 32.22 -4.61 -2.77
N THR A 102 31.55 -5.52 -2.07
CA THR A 102 32.15 -6.75 -1.53
C THR A 102 31.69 -7.97 -2.33
N ASP A 103 32.32 -9.11 -2.07
CA ASP A 103 31.92 -10.42 -2.59
C ASP A 103 30.61 -10.94 -1.97
N THR A 104 30.13 -10.31 -0.88
CA THR A 104 28.80 -10.53 -0.31
C THR A 104 27.82 -9.43 -0.71
N LEU A 105 26.54 -9.79 -0.92
CA LEU A 105 25.46 -8.83 -1.15
C LEU A 105 25.35 -7.85 0.02
N GLN A 106 25.49 -6.57 -0.27
CA GLN A 106 25.30 -5.49 0.70
C GLN A 106 23.87 -4.97 0.65
N VAL A 107 23.25 -4.78 1.81
CA VAL A 107 21.92 -4.19 1.93
C VAL A 107 22.03 -2.95 2.82
N ILE A 108 21.69 -1.80 2.27
CA ILE A 108 21.88 -0.50 2.91
C ILE A 108 20.51 0.15 3.07
N ASP A 109 20.11 0.41 4.31
CA ASP A 109 18.86 1.07 4.61
C ASP A 109 19.05 2.60 4.61
N VAL A 110 18.27 3.27 3.77
CA VAL A 110 18.18 4.73 3.70
C VAL A 110 16.86 5.14 4.33
N VAL A 111 16.96 5.88 5.43
CA VAL A 111 15.80 6.25 6.26
C VAL A 111 15.25 7.60 5.82
N TYR A 112 13.96 7.62 5.47
CA TYR A 112 13.19 8.82 5.17
C TYR A 112 12.24 9.14 6.33
N THR A 113 11.99 10.42 6.55
CA THR A 113 11.00 10.88 7.54
C THR A 113 9.71 11.24 6.82
N ARG A 114 8.54 10.76 7.28
CA ARG A 114 7.26 11.20 6.73
C ARG A 114 7.01 12.68 7.05
N VAL A 115 6.53 13.44 6.07
CA VAL A 115 6.16 14.87 6.25
C VAL A 115 5.00 14.96 7.24
N GLU A 116 5.05 15.92 8.17
CA GLU A 116 3.95 16.24 9.07
C GLU A 116 3.06 17.33 8.44
N THR A 117 1.75 17.09 8.42
CA THR A 117 0.76 18.00 7.81
C THR A 117 -0.45 18.18 8.71
N LYS A 118 -1.17 19.28 8.50
CA LYS A 118 -2.39 19.62 9.21
C LYS A 118 -3.62 19.46 8.32
N VAL A 119 -4.68 18.91 8.90
CA VAL A 119 -6.03 18.92 8.34
C VAL A 119 -6.86 19.89 9.17
N THR A 120 -7.31 20.98 8.55
CA THR A 120 -8.20 21.96 9.15
C THR A 120 -9.63 21.70 8.70
N VAL A 121 -10.55 21.54 9.65
CA VAL A 121 -11.96 21.27 9.39
C VAL A 121 -12.78 22.50 9.75
N SER A 122 -13.41 23.11 8.76
CA SER A 122 -14.29 24.26 8.92
C SER A 122 -15.75 23.82 8.93
N TYR A 123 -16.57 24.47 9.78
CA TYR A 123 -17.99 24.17 9.95
C TYR A 123 -18.82 25.37 9.56
N VAL A 124 -19.58 25.26 8.47
CA VAL A 124 -20.32 26.37 7.88
C VAL A 124 -21.78 26.03 7.65
N ASN A 125 -22.65 27.04 7.55
CA ASN A 125 -24.00 26.87 7.06
C ASN A 125 -24.05 26.84 5.51
N GLU A 126 -25.25 26.64 4.95
CA GLU A 126 -25.49 26.65 3.49
C GLU A 126 -25.10 27.98 2.80
N GLN A 127 -24.96 29.06 3.57
CA GLN A 127 -24.53 30.38 3.09
C GLN A 127 -23.02 30.59 3.22
N GLY A 128 -22.28 29.62 3.77
CA GLY A 128 -20.83 29.70 4.00
C GLY A 128 -20.42 30.44 5.28
N GLU A 129 -21.38 30.78 6.16
CA GLU A 129 -21.09 31.43 7.44
C GLU A 129 -20.60 30.41 8.46
N LYS A 130 -19.54 30.77 9.20
CA LYS A 130 -18.92 29.93 10.21
C LYS A 130 -19.87 29.70 11.40
N LEU A 131 -20.12 28.43 11.73
CA LEU A 131 -21.02 28.02 12.82
C LEU A 131 -20.31 27.82 14.15
N GLN A 132 -19.02 27.46 14.13
CA GLN A 132 -18.16 27.30 15.30
C GLN A 132 -16.69 27.31 14.88
N ASP A 133 -15.77 27.27 15.84
CA ASP A 133 -14.32 27.20 15.58
C ASP A 133 -13.85 25.95 14.84
N ASP A 134 -12.81 26.14 14.04
CA ASP A 134 -12.20 25.10 13.22
C ASP A 134 -11.48 24.07 14.09
N SER A 135 -11.58 22.80 13.71
CA SER A 135 -10.76 21.75 14.32
C SER A 135 -9.50 21.52 13.50
N VAL A 136 -8.36 21.31 14.16
CA VAL A 136 -7.08 21.04 13.50
C VAL A 136 -6.57 19.68 13.94
N PHE A 137 -6.30 18.81 12.98
CA PHE A 137 -5.69 17.49 13.19
C PHE A 137 -4.31 17.50 12.58
N THR A 138 -3.29 17.11 13.35
CA THR A 138 -1.91 16.99 12.86
C THR A 138 -1.57 15.51 12.72
N GLY A 139 -0.91 15.14 11.63
CA GLY A 139 -0.57 13.75 11.34
C GLY A 139 0.53 13.66 10.29
N LYS A 140 1.18 12.50 10.21
CA LYS A 140 2.22 12.25 9.21
C LYS A 140 1.61 11.82 7.88
N PHE A 141 2.34 12.04 6.79
CA PHE A 141 1.94 11.62 5.45
C PHE A 141 1.43 10.18 5.44
N GLY A 142 0.24 9.99 4.87
CA GLY A 142 -0.42 8.71 4.74
C GLY A 142 -1.20 8.22 5.96
N GLU A 143 -1.06 8.88 7.12
CA GLU A 143 -1.88 8.58 8.30
C GLU A 143 -3.33 9.02 8.11
N VAL A 144 -4.25 8.37 8.80
CA VAL A 144 -5.67 8.66 8.72
C VAL A 144 -6.12 9.24 10.05
N SER A 145 -6.64 10.46 10.01
CA SER A 145 -7.32 11.11 11.11
C SER A 145 -8.81 10.81 11.02
N SER A 146 -9.35 10.14 12.03
CA SER A 146 -10.78 9.81 12.14
C SER A 146 -11.42 10.60 13.27
N PHE A 147 -12.55 11.23 12.99
CA PHE A 147 -13.31 11.99 13.97
C PHE A 147 -14.81 11.91 13.67
N LYS A 148 -15.62 12.18 14.69
CA LYS A 148 -17.06 12.34 14.53
C LYS A 148 -17.39 13.81 14.30
N ALA A 149 -18.20 14.12 13.30
CA ALA A 149 -18.63 15.49 13.08
C ALA A 149 -19.42 15.99 14.30
N PRO A 150 -19.12 17.19 14.80
CA PRO A 150 -19.74 17.76 15.98
C PRO A 150 -21.24 17.98 15.77
N GLU A 151 -22.00 17.80 16.83
CA GLU A 151 -23.42 18.13 16.85
C GLU A 151 -23.57 19.64 17.11
N ILE A 152 -24.21 20.35 16.18
CA ILE A 152 -24.44 21.79 16.27
C ILE A 152 -25.94 21.97 16.49
N SER A 153 -26.33 22.59 17.60
CA SER A 153 -27.73 22.73 18.01
C SER A 153 -28.56 23.42 16.92
N GLY A 154 -29.63 22.76 16.47
CA GLY A 154 -30.49 23.27 15.41
C GLY A 154 -29.91 23.10 14.00
N TYR A 155 -28.88 22.29 13.79
CA TYR A 155 -28.25 22.10 12.48
C TYR A 155 -27.97 20.62 12.18
N ASP A 156 -28.22 20.20 10.95
CA ASP A 156 -27.88 18.88 10.42
C ASP A 156 -26.74 18.95 9.41
N LEU A 157 -25.75 18.07 9.56
CA LEU A 157 -24.67 17.92 8.57
C LEU A 157 -25.26 17.38 7.26
N ILE A 158 -25.07 18.11 6.17
CA ILE A 158 -25.58 17.74 4.84
C ILE A 158 -24.50 17.52 3.80
N GLN A 159 -23.31 18.12 3.97
CA GLN A 159 -22.21 17.98 2.99
C GLN A 159 -20.83 17.94 3.65
N LYS A 160 -19.91 17.28 2.95
CA LYS A 160 -18.47 17.29 3.19
C LYS A 160 -17.78 17.62 1.86
N ASP A 161 -16.95 18.65 1.83
CA ASP A 161 -16.17 19.07 0.66
C ASP A 161 -17.02 19.26 -0.62
N GLY A 162 -18.26 19.74 -0.44
CA GLY A 162 -19.23 19.95 -1.54
C GLY A 162 -20.01 18.70 -1.95
N GLU A 163 -19.70 17.53 -1.40
CA GLU A 163 -20.43 16.28 -1.65
C GLU A 163 -21.48 16.03 -0.57
N ASN A 164 -22.64 15.49 -0.97
CA ASN A 164 -23.70 15.15 -0.01
C ASN A 164 -23.21 14.11 1.00
N PHE A 165 -23.42 14.40 2.28
CA PHE A 165 -23.04 13.57 3.40
C PHE A 165 -24.27 12.83 3.93
N THR A 166 -24.30 11.50 3.76
CA THR A 166 -25.47 10.67 4.08
C THR A 166 -25.22 9.70 5.25
N SER A 167 -24.01 9.67 5.81
CA SER A 167 -23.67 8.75 6.91
C SER A 167 -24.38 9.14 8.20
N THR A 168 -25.16 8.22 8.75
CA THR A 168 -25.88 8.41 10.01
C THR A 168 -24.95 8.43 11.23
N SER A 169 -23.76 7.80 11.15
CA SER A 169 -22.78 7.82 12.25
C SER A 169 -22.08 9.17 12.39
N LYS A 170 -22.08 9.97 11.31
CA LYS A 170 -21.30 11.22 11.18
C LYS A 170 -19.79 11.02 11.40
N GLU A 171 -19.28 9.81 11.23
CA GLU A 171 -17.84 9.54 11.24
C GLU A 171 -17.19 9.96 9.93
N ILE A 172 -16.06 10.64 10.04
CA ILE A 172 -15.28 11.17 8.92
C ILE A 172 -13.84 10.69 9.10
N ALA A 173 -13.26 10.18 8.02
CA ALA A 173 -11.85 9.82 7.95
C ALA A 173 -11.17 10.67 6.87
N VAL A 174 -10.03 11.27 7.21
CA VAL A 174 -9.23 12.08 6.30
C VAL A 174 -7.80 11.55 6.32
N LYS A 175 -7.28 11.20 5.14
CA LYS A 175 -5.88 10.79 4.97
C LYS A 175 -5.00 12.02 4.79
N HIS A 176 -3.96 12.13 5.61
CA HIS A 176 -2.95 13.19 5.54
C HIS A 176 -2.16 13.10 4.23
N GLY A 177 -2.21 14.19 3.45
CA GLY A 177 -1.50 14.38 2.20
C GLY A 177 -0.09 14.93 2.36
N GLU A 178 0.48 15.40 1.25
CA GLU A 178 1.85 15.96 1.18
C GLU A 178 1.93 17.41 1.69
N SER A 179 0.78 18.07 1.87
CA SER A 179 0.65 19.43 2.38
C SER A 179 -0.53 19.53 3.32
N ASP A 180 -0.66 20.68 3.98
CA ASP A 180 -1.85 21.00 4.76
C ASP A 180 -3.11 20.93 3.88
N GLN A 181 -4.22 20.50 4.48
CA GLN A 181 -5.50 20.26 3.82
C GLN A 181 -6.61 21.01 4.54
N GLN A 182 -7.60 21.44 3.77
CA GLN A 182 -8.83 22.02 4.30
C GLN A 182 -10.02 21.11 3.97
N VAL A 183 -10.84 20.83 4.97
CA VAL A 183 -12.09 20.08 4.85
C VAL A 183 -13.23 21.00 5.27
N THR A 184 -14.28 21.06 4.46
CA THR A 184 -15.46 21.90 4.76
C THR A 184 -16.67 21.03 5.03
N LEU A 185 -17.28 21.19 6.21
CA LEU A 185 -18.54 20.57 6.56
C LEU A 185 -19.67 21.60 6.51
N VAL A 186 -20.68 21.33 5.68
CA VAL A 186 -21.83 22.21 5.51
C VAL A 186 -23.03 21.67 6.26
N TYR A 187 -23.64 22.51 7.07
CA TYR A 187 -24.81 22.18 7.86
C TYR A 187 -26.04 22.97 7.40
N ARG A 188 -27.20 22.32 7.43
CA ARG A 188 -28.49 22.91 7.17
C ARG A 188 -29.20 23.20 8.49
N ASN A 189 -29.78 24.39 8.62
CA ASN A 189 -30.61 24.73 9.76
C ASN A 189 -31.84 23.82 9.80
N GLN A 190 -32.09 23.20 10.95
CA GLN A 190 -33.33 22.49 11.21
C GLN A 190 -34.43 23.54 11.32
N VAL A 191 -35.34 23.55 10.36
CA VAL A 191 -36.57 24.35 10.49
C VAL A 191 -37.26 23.89 11.77
N ALA A 192 -37.41 24.80 12.72
CA ALA A 192 -38.17 24.54 13.93
C ALA A 192 -39.56 24.07 13.50
N THR A 193 -39.86 22.78 13.72
CA THR A 193 -41.25 22.36 13.79
C THR A 193 -41.80 23.06 15.02
N THR A 194 -42.50 24.17 14.82
CA THR A 194 -43.36 24.72 15.86
C THR A 194 -44.15 23.55 16.41
N PRO A 195 -44.13 23.27 17.74
CA PRO A 195 -45.00 22.25 18.30
C PRO A 195 -46.41 22.64 17.90
N VAL A 196 -47.02 21.85 17.00
CA VAL A 196 -48.45 21.97 16.72
C VAL A 196 -49.12 21.67 18.05
N THR A 197 -49.63 22.71 18.70
CA THR A 197 -50.60 22.57 19.79
C THR A 197 -51.64 21.56 19.30
N PRO A 198 -51.89 20.45 20.00
CA PRO A 198 -52.90 19.50 19.56
C PRO A 198 -54.22 20.25 19.43
N VAL A 199 -54.74 20.31 18.21
CA VAL A 199 -56.09 20.81 17.95
C VAL A 199 -57.03 19.95 18.80
N PRO A 200 -57.87 20.54 19.68
CA PRO A 200 -58.80 19.76 20.47
C PRO A 200 -59.71 18.98 19.52
N THR A 201 -59.70 17.66 19.68
CA THR A 201 -60.58 16.73 18.98
C THR A 201 -62.04 17.15 19.23
N PRO A 202 -62.86 17.39 18.20
CA PRO A 202 -64.29 17.60 18.42
C PRO A 202 -64.92 16.30 18.92
N GLU A 203 -65.66 16.43 20.02
CA GLU A 203 -66.50 15.40 20.64
C GLU A 203 -67.49 14.80 19.62
N PRO A 204 -67.65 13.46 19.55
CA PRO A 204 -68.56 12.85 18.59
C PRO A 204 -70.02 13.01 19.04
N THR A 205 -70.84 13.69 18.23
CA THR A 205 -72.30 13.65 18.33
C THR A 205 -72.86 12.36 17.69
N PRO A 206 -73.93 11.77 18.26
CA PRO A 206 -74.43 10.47 17.84
C PRO A 206 -75.33 10.63 16.61
N VAL A 207 -75.15 9.78 15.60
CA VAL A 207 -76.11 9.64 14.51
C VAL A 207 -76.53 8.19 14.38
N THR A 208 -77.79 7.99 14.73
CA THR A 208 -78.59 6.77 14.64
C THR A 208 -78.78 6.35 13.19
N SER A 209 -78.66 5.06 12.88
CA SER A 209 -79.15 4.48 11.63
C SER A 209 -79.72 3.08 11.89
N THR A 210 -81.03 2.98 11.79
CA THR A 210 -81.88 1.76 11.75
C THR A 210 -81.57 0.99 10.46
N THR A 211 -81.07 -0.26 10.52
CA THR A 211 -81.77 -1.58 10.46
C THR A 211 -82.60 -1.76 9.18
N GLU A 212 -82.26 -2.69 8.28
CA GLU A 212 -82.74 -4.10 8.18
C GLU A 212 -82.19 -4.68 6.85
N GLU A 213 -81.89 -5.96 6.59
CA GLU A 213 -81.95 -7.23 7.32
C GLU A 213 -81.27 -8.33 6.48
N SER A 214 -80.89 -9.43 7.15
CA SER A 214 -80.82 -10.82 6.63
C SER A 214 -79.52 -11.28 5.96
N LYS A 215 -78.85 -12.38 6.33
CA LYS A 215 -79.15 -13.49 7.26
C LYS A 215 -77.85 -14.28 7.54
N ALA A 216 -77.68 -14.72 8.80
CA ALA A 216 -77.27 -16.05 9.31
C ALA A 216 -76.13 -16.84 8.60
N ASP A 217 -75.19 -17.52 9.27
CA ASP A 217 -75.04 -17.87 10.69
C ASP A 217 -73.67 -18.55 10.91
N GLN A 218 -73.22 -18.56 12.18
CA GLN A 218 -72.40 -19.58 12.86
C GLN A 218 -70.90 -19.73 12.47
N LYS A 219 -69.93 -19.90 13.40
CA LYS A 219 -69.91 -20.16 14.86
C LYS A 219 -68.44 -20.21 15.33
N GLU A 220 -68.14 -19.56 16.49
CA GLU A 220 -67.25 -19.98 17.62
C GLU A 220 -65.78 -20.38 17.29
N GLU A 221 -64.71 -19.98 17.99
CA GLU A 221 -64.50 -19.81 19.42
C GLU A 221 -63.12 -19.13 19.66
N LEU A 222 -62.99 -18.38 20.75
CA LEU A 222 -61.77 -17.85 21.40
C LEU A 222 -61.11 -19.01 22.23
N PRO A 223 -60.03 -18.88 23.04
CA PRO A 223 -59.17 -17.74 23.31
C PRO A 223 -57.64 -18.00 23.56
N LYS A 224 -56.90 -16.88 23.54
CA LYS A 224 -55.84 -16.41 24.48
C LYS A 224 -54.68 -17.30 24.98
N THR A 225 -53.50 -16.68 24.86
CA THR A 225 -52.46 -16.41 25.90
C THR A 225 -51.54 -17.54 26.37
N GLY A 226 -50.24 -17.23 26.47
CA GLY A 226 -49.35 -17.92 27.41
C GLY A 226 -47.85 -17.81 27.12
N THR A 227 -47.17 -16.98 27.90
CA THR A 227 -45.72 -16.92 28.14
C THR A 227 -45.15 -18.26 28.65
N GLN A 228 -43.90 -18.63 28.30
CA GLN A 228 -42.88 -19.13 29.26
C GLN A 228 -41.48 -19.36 28.66
N GLU A 229 -40.51 -19.30 29.57
CA GLU A 229 -39.04 -19.31 29.45
C GLU A 229 -38.41 -20.69 29.14
N THR A 230 -37.07 -20.72 29.04
CA THR A 230 -36.10 -21.67 29.68
C THR A 230 -34.98 -22.09 28.70
N THR A 231 -33.73 -21.58 28.84
CA THR A 231 -32.49 -22.23 29.39
C THR A 231 -32.00 -23.46 28.58
N THR A 232 -30.73 -23.58 28.13
CA THR A 232 -29.55 -24.17 28.83
C THR A 232 -28.54 -24.59 27.73
N THR A 233 -27.33 -24.03 27.61
CA THR A 233 -25.99 -24.49 28.08
C THR A 233 -25.30 -25.62 27.28
N GLN A 234 -23.95 -25.51 27.23
CA GLN A 234 -22.90 -26.53 27.03
C GLN A 234 -22.39 -26.80 25.60
N THR A 235 -21.12 -27.16 25.31
CA THR A 235 -19.78 -27.27 25.97
C THR A 235 -18.85 -27.81 24.85
N THR A 236 -17.75 -27.15 24.47
CA THR A 236 -16.32 -27.47 24.72
C THR A 236 -15.76 -28.85 24.27
N GLN A 237 -14.50 -28.81 23.77
CA GLN A 237 -13.45 -29.88 23.69
C GLN A 237 -13.51 -30.85 22.49
N ASN A 238 -12.42 -31.38 21.88
CA ASN A 238 -10.95 -31.30 22.04
C ASN A 238 -10.24 -32.03 20.86
N LYS A 239 -8.99 -31.60 20.56
CA LYS A 239 -7.76 -32.42 20.33
C LYS A 239 -7.56 -33.36 19.10
N ALA A 240 -6.60 -32.93 18.27
CA ALA A 240 -5.46 -33.62 17.61
C ALA A 240 -5.63 -34.91 16.76
N ALA A 241 -5.17 -34.85 15.50
CA ALA A 241 -4.30 -35.84 14.85
C ALA A 241 -3.77 -35.33 13.49
N THR A 242 -2.47 -35.48 13.23
CA THR A 242 -1.85 -35.49 11.88
C THR A 242 -1.61 -36.96 11.50
N PRO A 243 -1.72 -37.38 10.21
CA PRO A 243 -0.51 -37.44 9.37
C PRO A 243 -0.72 -37.25 7.84
N ALA A 244 0.41 -37.09 7.13
CA ALA A 244 0.75 -37.50 5.75
C ALA A 244 0.24 -36.73 4.49
N LYS A 245 1.20 -35.97 3.91
CA LYS A 245 1.78 -36.01 2.55
C LYS A 245 0.92 -36.37 1.30
N GLU A 246 1.06 -35.48 0.31
CA GLU A 246 1.15 -35.64 -1.17
C GLU A 246 -0.02 -35.19 -2.09
N THR A 247 0.39 -34.30 -3.02
CA THR A 247 -0.05 -34.08 -4.43
C THR A 247 -1.49 -33.66 -4.76
N ALA A 248 -1.67 -32.42 -5.25
CA ALA A 248 -2.10 -32.10 -6.63
C ALA A 248 -2.55 -30.63 -6.77
N LEU A 249 -2.16 -29.99 -7.89
CA LEU A 249 -2.59 -28.64 -8.28
C LEU A 249 -4.10 -28.59 -8.59
N PRO A 250 -4.81 -27.48 -8.30
CA PRO A 250 -6.15 -27.29 -8.82
C PRO A 250 -6.11 -26.88 -10.31
N LYS A 251 -6.79 -27.67 -11.16
CA LYS A 251 -7.23 -27.30 -12.50
C LYS A 251 -8.66 -26.74 -12.44
N THR A 252 -8.89 -25.77 -13.32
CA THR A 252 -10.03 -24.87 -13.48
C THR A 252 -11.27 -25.51 -14.15
N GLY A 253 -12.45 -25.01 -13.77
CA GLY A 253 -13.76 -25.14 -14.45
C GLY A 253 -14.85 -24.69 -13.46
N GLU A 254 -15.80 -23.79 -13.73
CA GLU A 254 -16.34 -23.20 -14.96
C GLU A 254 -17.17 -21.93 -14.62
N LYS A 255 -17.19 -20.96 -15.56
CA LYS A 255 -18.33 -20.11 -16.02
C LYS A 255 -18.99 -19.14 -15.02
N SER A 256 -19.38 -17.90 -15.32
CA SER A 256 -19.46 -17.03 -16.52
C SER A 256 -19.95 -15.68 -15.94
N ASN A 257 -19.40 -14.49 -16.22
CA ASN A 257 -19.60 -13.63 -17.39
C ASN A 257 -18.98 -12.28 -17.01
N ILE A 258 -18.38 -11.55 -17.97
CA ILE A 258 -18.73 -10.16 -18.35
C ILE A 258 -17.59 -9.59 -19.21
N ALA A 259 -17.97 -9.31 -20.46
CA ALA A 259 -17.49 -8.29 -21.38
C ALA A 259 -16.01 -8.22 -21.79
N LEU A 260 -15.78 -8.77 -22.99
CA LEU A 260 -14.76 -8.37 -23.94
C LEU A 260 -15.03 -6.92 -24.43
N LEU A 261 -14.05 -6.03 -24.29
CA LEU A 261 -13.79 -4.97 -25.27
C LEU A 261 -12.28 -4.93 -25.55
N ALA A 262 -11.93 -5.33 -26.76
CA ALA A 262 -10.60 -5.36 -27.32
C ALA A 262 -10.33 -4.07 -28.10
N VAL A 263 -9.21 -3.41 -27.82
CA VAL A 263 -8.30 -2.73 -28.77
C VAL A 263 -7.00 -2.56 -27.96
N GLY A 264 -5.79 -2.88 -28.39
CA GLY A 264 -5.22 -3.26 -29.67
C GLY A 264 -3.72 -3.10 -29.46
N THR A 265 -2.96 -4.11 -29.87
CA THR A 265 -1.50 -4.18 -29.80
C THR A 265 -0.80 -3.09 -30.61
N ALA A 266 0.46 -2.85 -30.23
CA ALA A 266 1.60 -2.36 -31.01
C ALA A 266 1.94 -0.87 -30.88
N PHE A 267 3.06 -0.58 -30.22
CA PHE A 267 4.12 0.28 -30.78
C PHE A 267 5.48 -0.10 -30.17
N VAL A 268 6.34 -0.71 -30.98
CA VAL A 268 7.80 -0.77 -30.79
C VAL A 268 8.42 0.28 -31.70
N ALA A 269 9.41 0.99 -31.15
CA ALA A 269 10.45 1.78 -31.80
C ALA A 269 10.08 3.09 -32.53
N MET A 270 10.43 4.23 -31.93
CA MET A 270 11.20 5.27 -32.63
C MET A 270 12.04 6.11 -31.65
N ALA A 271 13.18 5.56 -31.25
CA ALA A 271 14.30 6.35 -30.77
C ALA A 271 15.19 6.67 -31.97
N ALA A 272 14.98 7.82 -32.61
CA ALA A 272 15.97 8.48 -33.45
C ALA A 272 15.55 9.92 -33.76
N PHE A 273 16.47 10.84 -33.51
CA PHE A 273 16.68 12.05 -34.31
C PHE A 273 15.93 13.34 -33.95
N VAL A 274 16.31 13.97 -32.82
CA VAL A 274 16.37 15.45 -32.75
C VAL A 274 17.64 15.86 -32.01
N PHE A 275 18.78 15.88 -32.72
CA PHE A 275 19.99 16.58 -32.29
C PHE A 275 20.68 17.23 -33.50
N LYS A 276 20.22 18.43 -33.88
CA LYS A 276 21.03 19.49 -34.49
C LYS A 276 20.15 20.69 -34.80
N LYS A 277 20.32 21.78 -34.04
CA LYS A 277 20.56 23.13 -34.58
C LYS A 277 20.47 24.17 -33.46
N LYS A 278 21.61 24.46 -32.85
CA LYS A 278 21.89 25.82 -32.39
C LYS A 278 23.41 26.02 -32.39
N ARG A 279 23.93 26.50 -33.52
CA ARG A 279 25.20 27.23 -33.54
C ARG A 279 24.89 28.60 -32.98
N GLU A 280 25.60 28.97 -31.93
CA GLU A 280 25.61 30.32 -31.39
C GLU A 280 26.17 31.28 -32.45
N THR A 281 25.42 32.34 -32.70
CA THR A 281 25.96 33.59 -33.22
C THR A 281 26.11 34.50 -32.01
N LYS A 282 27.33 34.93 -31.70
CA LYS A 282 27.59 36.21 -31.06
C LYS A 282 28.92 36.74 -31.57
N GLU A 283 28.83 37.74 -32.44
CA GLU A 283 29.74 38.90 -32.43
C GLU A 283 29.75 39.44 -30.99
N VAL A 284 30.89 39.83 -30.41
CA VAL A 284 31.73 41.01 -30.65
C VAL A 284 33.08 40.76 -29.98
#